data_AF-A0A4Y2EK44-F1
#
_entry.id   AF-A0A4Y2EK44-F1
#
_cell.length_a   1.000
_cell.length_b   1.000
_cell.length_c   1.000
_cell.angle_alpha   90.00
_cell.angle_beta   90.00
_cell.angle_gamma   90.00
#
_symmetry.space_group_name_H-M   'P 1'
#
loop_
_entity.id
_entity.type
_entity.pdbx_description
1 polymer ?
#
loop_
_entity_poly.entity_id
_entity_poly.type
_entity_poly.pdbx_seq_one_letter_code
_entity_poly.pdbx_strand_id
1 'polypeptide(L)'
;MKLIDIPELKAAIASERTSKIQCLHELLFDFQRDSQNRSRIREFSGFDFQPNDKDFNEKAKLIEEKLSLNELITITNLLLINNEGTKKEIVQRLLTYLWDLDVLNQNIIRENDSGSDSENESEQNRKSYENLSEQSVQLPVHNVYQPNISFNEIESNHAI
;
A
#
# COMPACT_ATOMS: atom_id res chain seq x y z
N MET A 1 -3.66 13.55 22.66
CA MET A 1 -3.57 12.11 22.33
C MET A 1 -2.81 11.97 21.02
N LYS A 2 -2.08 10.87 20.80
CA LYS A 2 -1.40 10.55 19.54
C LYS A 2 -2.04 9.33 18.89
N LEU A 3 -1.85 9.18 17.59
CA LEU A 3 -2.39 8.04 16.84
C LEU A 3 -1.91 6.68 17.39
N ILE A 4 -0.68 6.63 17.90
CA ILE A 4 -0.08 5.43 18.48
C ILE A 4 -0.58 5.10 19.90
N ASP A 5 -1.28 6.03 20.54
CA ASP A 5 -1.86 5.80 21.87
C ASP A 5 -3.09 4.87 21.79
N ILE A 6 -3.69 4.73 20.61
CA ILE A 6 -4.78 3.78 20.32
C ILE A 6 -4.17 2.39 20.07
N PRO A 7 -4.40 1.39 20.95
CA PRO A 7 -3.76 0.08 20.86
C PRO A 7 -4.01 -0.65 19.53
N GLU A 8 -5.23 -0.57 19.01
CA GLU A 8 -5.67 -1.21 17.78
C GLU A 8 -4.95 -0.61 16.57
N LEU A 9 -4.87 0.72 16.50
CA LEU A 9 -4.14 1.40 15.44
C LEU A 9 -2.64 1.17 15.55
N LYS A 10 -2.10 1.14 16.78
CA LYS A 10 -0.70 0.80 17.02
C LYS A 10 -0.35 -0.59 16.49
N ALA A 11 -1.20 -1.57 16.74
CA ALA A 11 -1.03 -2.92 16.22
C ALA A 11 -1.16 -2.97 14.69
N ALA A 12 -2.18 -2.31 14.13
CA ALA A 12 -2.41 -2.25 12.68
C ALA A 12 -1.24 -1.57 11.94
N ILE A 13 -0.78 -0.41 12.41
CA ILE A 13 0.39 0.30 11.85
C ILE A 13 1.66 -0.55 11.99
N ALA A 14 1.79 -1.32 13.08
CA ALA A 14 2.94 -2.19 13.29
C ALA A 14 2.96 -3.38 12.30
N SER A 15 1.83 -4.04 12.08
CA SER A 15 1.70 -5.26 11.28
C SER A 15 1.59 -5.01 9.77
N GLU A 16 1.12 -3.83 9.36
CA GLU A 16 0.78 -3.55 7.97
C GLU A 16 1.99 -3.35 7.05
N ARG A 17 1.81 -3.65 5.75
CA ARG A 17 2.85 -3.50 4.72
C ARG A 17 3.32 -2.05 4.56
N THR A 18 4.62 -1.88 4.28
CA THR A 18 5.26 -0.58 4.07
C THR A 18 4.55 0.28 3.02
N SER A 19 4.00 -0.31 1.95
CA SER A 19 3.28 0.43 0.91
C SER A 19 2.03 1.14 1.43
N LYS A 20 1.26 0.50 2.32
CA LYS A 20 0.06 1.10 2.92
C LYS A 20 0.42 2.13 3.98
N ILE A 21 1.47 1.86 4.76
CA ILE A 21 2.02 2.85 5.71
C ILE A 21 2.51 4.09 4.95
N GLN A 22 3.11 3.90 3.78
CA GLN A 22 3.51 5.00 2.91
C GLN A 22 2.28 5.80 2.41
N CYS A 23 1.21 5.12 1.99
CA CYS A 23 -0.03 5.82 1.60
C CYS A 23 -0.62 6.64 2.76
N LEU A 24 -0.64 6.09 3.98
CA LEU A 24 -1.08 6.81 5.17
C LEU A 24 -0.17 8.00 5.47
N HIS A 25 1.15 7.82 5.40
CA HIS A 25 2.11 8.90 5.62
C HIS A 25 1.89 10.05 4.63
N GLU A 26 1.77 9.73 3.34
CA GLU A 26 1.53 10.71 2.29
C GLU A 26 0.21 11.47 2.53
N LEU A 27 -0.86 10.81 2.99
CA LEU A 27 -2.09 11.52 3.36
C LEU A 27 -1.90 12.50 4.53
N LEU A 28 -1.23 12.06 5.60
CA LEU A 28 -1.06 12.84 6.83
C LEU A 28 -0.15 14.05 6.64
N PHE A 29 0.92 13.92 5.85
CA PHE A 29 1.99 14.92 5.71
C PHE A 29 2.02 15.57 4.32
N ASP A 30 0.86 15.87 3.75
CA ASP A 30 0.69 16.63 2.49
C ASP A 30 1.45 16.05 1.29
N PHE A 31 1.44 14.72 1.18
CA PHE A 31 2.09 13.94 0.14
C PHE A 31 3.59 14.21 0.03
N GLN A 32 4.21 14.66 1.13
CA GLN A 32 5.65 14.75 1.24
C GLN A 32 6.22 13.34 1.41
N ARG A 33 7.02 12.94 0.43
CA ARG A 33 7.69 11.64 0.47
C ARG A 33 8.92 11.73 1.37
N ASP A 34 8.87 11.07 2.52
CA ASP A 34 10.02 10.91 3.39
C ASP A 34 10.30 9.44 3.72
N SER A 35 11.48 9.16 4.26
CA SER A 35 11.87 7.81 4.70
C SER A 35 11.45 7.52 6.14
N GLN A 36 10.84 8.49 6.83
CA GLN A 36 10.47 8.46 8.25
C GLN A 36 8.98 8.12 8.46
N ASN A 37 8.40 7.36 7.54
CA ASN A 37 7.01 6.94 7.53
C ASN A 37 6.47 6.56 8.92
N ARG A 38 7.08 5.55 9.57
CA ARG A 38 6.60 5.05 10.88
C ARG A 38 6.94 5.95 12.06
N SER A 39 8.00 6.76 11.96
CA SER A 39 8.40 7.65 13.06
C SER A 39 7.44 8.82 13.18
N ARG A 40 7.12 9.47 12.05
CA ARG A 40 6.23 10.65 12.05
C ARG A 40 4.78 10.27 12.30
N ILE A 41 4.32 9.13 11.78
CA ILE A 41 2.97 8.62 12.10
C ILE A 41 2.80 8.42 13.62
N ARG A 42 3.84 8.00 14.34
CA ARG A 42 3.79 7.85 15.81
C ARG A 42 3.65 9.18 16.55
N GLU A 43 4.10 10.27 15.93
CA GLU A 43 4.06 11.61 16.51
C GLU A 43 2.80 12.39 16.09
N PHE A 44 2.03 11.86 15.13
CA PHE A 44 0.79 12.48 14.68
C PHE A 44 -0.24 12.57 15.81
N SER A 45 -0.64 13.80 16.12
CA SER A 45 -1.59 14.14 17.20
C SER A 45 -2.95 14.62 16.70
N GLY A 46 -3.20 14.53 15.39
CA GLY A 46 -4.38 15.06 14.74
C GLY A 46 -4.06 16.27 13.85
N PHE A 47 -5.02 16.66 13.03
CA PHE A 47 -4.95 17.89 12.25
C PHE A 47 -5.32 19.11 13.11
N ASP A 48 -4.71 20.27 12.81
CA ASP A 48 -4.95 21.50 13.56
C ASP A 48 -6.16 22.31 13.03
N PHE A 49 -6.77 21.91 11.92
CA PHE A 49 -7.90 22.58 11.27
C PHE A 49 -9.25 22.01 11.70
N GLN A 50 -10.31 22.83 11.76
CA GLN A 50 -11.64 22.37 12.20
C GLN A 50 -12.48 21.80 11.05
N PRO A 51 -13.43 20.88 11.32
CA PRO A 51 -14.35 20.39 10.30
C PRO A 51 -15.10 21.54 9.63
N ASN A 52 -15.12 21.52 8.30
CA ASN A 52 -15.71 22.55 7.43
C ASN A 52 -14.98 23.90 7.37
N ASP A 53 -13.78 24.05 7.94
CA ASP A 53 -12.98 25.24 7.69
C ASP A 53 -12.37 25.23 6.27
N LYS A 54 -11.67 26.32 5.92
CA LYS A 54 -11.02 26.45 4.62
C LYS A 54 -9.95 25.36 4.38
N ASP A 55 -9.06 25.15 5.35
CA ASP A 55 -7.97 24.19 5.30
C ASP A 55 -8.50 22.75 5.26
N PHE A 56 -9.57 22.45 6.00
CA PHE A 56 -10.28 21.17 5.91
C PHE A 56 -10.79 20.90 4.49
N ASN A 57 -11.44 21.88 3.88
CA ASN A 57 -11.99 21.74 2.53
C ASN A 57 -10.90 21.66 1.46
N GLU A 58 -9.79 22.39 1.63
CA GLU A 58 -8.62 22.29 0.75
C GLU A 58 -7.94 20.92 0.87
N LYS A 59 -7.77 20.41 2.09
CA LYS A 59 -7.24 19.07 2.35
C LYS A 59 -8.17 17.98 1.78
N ALA A 60 -9.48 18.13 1.94
CA ALA A 60 -10.47 17.20 1.37
C ALA A 60 -10.35 17.11 -0.16
N LYS A 61 -10.32 18.26 -0.84
CA LYS A 61 -10.13 18.32 -2.30
C LYS A 61 -8.80 17.70 -2.71
N LEU A 62 -7.71 18.01 -2.00
CA LEU A 62 -6.40 17.46 -2.29
C LEU A 62 -6.40 15.92 -2.20
N ILE A 63 -7.00 15.38 -1.14
CA ILE A 63 -7.15 13.94 -0.96
C ILE A 63 -8.01 13.33 -2.08
N GLU A 64 -9.13 13.96 -2.44
CA GLU A 64 -9.99 13.50 -3.52
C GLU A 64 -9.29 13.52 -4.89
N GLU A 65 -8.39 14.45 -5.14
CA GLU A 65 -7.63 14.56 -6.39
C GLU A 65 -6.43 13.60 -6.44
N LYS A 66 -5.74 13.39 -5.31
CA LYS A 66 -4.50 12.62 -5.24
C LYS A 66 -4.72 11.13 -5.02
N LEU A 67 -5.75 10.75 -4.26
CA LEU A 67 -6.01 9.36 -3.91
C LEU A 67 -7.17 8.79 -4.71
N SER A 68 -6.98 7.57 -5.18
CA SER A 68 -8.03 6.73 -5.72
C SER A 68 -8.98 6.24 -4.62
N LEU A 69 -10.17 5.79 -5.01
CA LEU A 69 -11.12 5.19 -4.06
C LEU A 69 -10.52 3.95 -3.36
N ASN A 70 -9.73 3.14 -4.06
CA ASN A 70 -9.08 1.96 -3.47
C ASN A 70 -8.04 2.34 -2.41
N GLU A 71 -7.28 3.41 -2.63
CA GLU A 71 -6.33 3.92 -1.64
C GLU A 71 -7.05 4.46 -0.41
N LEU A 72 -8.15 5.20 -0.62
CA LEU A 72 -9.01 5.65 0.48
C LEU A 72 -9.55 4.48 1.30
N ILE A 73 -10.12 3.47 0.64
CA ILE A 73 -10.59 2.24 1.29
C ILE A 73 -9.47 1.57 2.09
N THR A 74 -8.27 1.52 1.52
CA THR A 74 -7.10 0.91 2.17
C THR A 74 -6.71 1.68 3.44
N ILE A 75 -6.71 3.02 3.38
CA ILE A 75 -6.39 3.87 4.52
C ILE A 75 -7.49 3.82 5.58
N THR A 76 -8.77 3.87 5.18
CA THR A 76 -9.88 3.77 6.13
C THR A 76 -9.89 2.40 6.83
N ASN A 77 -9.60 1.32 6.11
CA ASN A 77 -9.49 -0.01 6.72
C ASN A 77 -8.32 -0.10 7.71
N LEU A 78 -7.18 0.53 7.38
CA LEU A 78 -6.02 0.60 8.30
C LEU A 78 -6.35 1.38 9.57
N LEU A 79 -7.18 2.41 9.45
CA LEU A 79 -7.65 3.23 10.57
C LEU A 79 -8.93 2.71 11.23
N LEU A 80 -9.45 1.56 10.79
CA LEU A 80 -10.69 0.96 11.28
C LEU A 80 -11.91 1.91 11.18
N ILE A 81 -11.94 2.74 10.14
CA ILE A 81 -13.02 3.70 9.84
C ILE A 81 -13.96 3.09 8.80
N ASN A 82 -15.28 3.23 9.02
CA ASN A 82 -16.30 2.82 8.04
C ASN A 82 -16.08 3.54 6.69
N ASN A 83 -16.03 2.77 5.60
CA ASN A 83 -15.84 3.21 4.23
C ASN A 83 -17.14 3.27 3.39
N GLU A 84 -18.31 3.17 4.03
CA GLU A 84 -19.61 3.27 3.38
C GLU A 84 -19.89 4.68 2.86
N GLY A 85 -20.46 4.73 1.65
CA GLY A 85 -20.92 5.94 0.99
C GLY A 85 -20.09 6.30 -0.24
N THR A 86 -20.22 7.55 -0.64
CA THR A 86 -19.49 8.15 -1.76
C THR A 86 -18.05 8.48 -1.36
N LYS A 87 -17.17 8.60 -2.36
CA LYS A 87 -15.77 9.01 -2.15
C LYS A 87 -15.64 10.24 -1.25
N LYS A 88 -16.50 11.24 -1.48
CA LYS A 88 -16.53 12.48 -0.71
C LYS A 88 -16.91 12.26 0.76
N GLU A 89 -17.93 11.44 1.01
CA GLU A 89 -18.35 11.10 2.39
C GLU A 89 -17.24 10.35 3.13
N ILE A 90 -16.54 9.43 2.46
CA ILE A 90 -15.39 8.71 3.02
C ILE A 90 -14.28 9.70 3.41
N VAL A 91 -13.95 10.66 2.53
CA VAL A 91 -12.90 11.67 2.80
C VAL A 91 -13.30 12.59 3.96
N GLN A 92 -14.54 13.06 3.99
CA GLN A 92 -15.02 13.91 5.09
C GLN A 92 -15.00 13.17 6.42
N ARG A 93 -15.43 11.91 6.44
CA ARG A 93 -15.39 11.05 7.63
C ARG A 93 -13.95 10.82 8.10
N LEU A 94 -13.07 10.48 7.17
CA LEU A 94 -11.64 10.26 7.44
C LEU A 94 -10.99 11.50 8.07
N LEU A 95 -11.21 12.69 7.49
CA LEU A 95 -10.65 13.93 8.01
C LEU A 95 -11.23 14.32 9.37
N THR A 96 -12.51 14.05 9.60
CA THR A 96 -13.16 14.33 10.89
C THR A 96 -12.53 13.49 12.02
N TYR A 97 -12.28 12.20 11.76
CA TYR A 97 -11.61 11.32 12.73
C TYR A 97 -10.12 11.63 12.91
N LEU A 98 -9.44 12.09 11.85
CA LEU A 98 -8.05 12.52 11.95
C LEU A 98 -7.88 13.90 12.56
N TRP A 99 -8.94 14.71 12.64
CA TRP A 99 -8.97 15.94 13.43
C TRP A 99 -9.14 15.62 14.92
N ASP A 100 -10.09 14.75 15.27
CA ASP A 100 -10.39 14.37 16.65
C ASP A 100 -10.11 12.88 16.90
N LEU A 101 -8.89 12.60 17.39
CA LEU A 101 -8.44 11.24 17.68
C LEU A 101 -9.20 10.60 18.85
N ASP A 102 -9.79 11.39 19.75
CA ASP A 102 -10.62 10.87 20.83
C ASP A 102 -11.92 10.30 20.26
N VAL A 103 -12.55 11.00 19.31
CA VAL A 103 -13.73 10.51 18.59
C VAL A 103 -13.43 9.24 17.79
N LEU A 104 -12.24 9.16 17.17
CA LEU A 104 -11.77 7.95 16.48
C LEU A 104 -11.64 6.77 17.46
N ASN A 105 -10.98 6.98 18.60
CA ASN A 105 -10.80 5.94 19.61
C ASN A 105 -12.15 5.43 20.15
N GLN A 106 -13.10 6.32 20.42
CA GLN A 106 -14.45 5.94 20.86
C GLN A 106 -15.20 5.14 19.80
N ASN A 107 -15.01 5.46 18.51
CA ASN A 107 -15.60 4.67 17.43
C ASN A 107 -15.05 3.24 17.41
N ILE A 108 -13.73 3.06 17.53
CA ILE A 108 -13.07 1.74 17.54
C ILE A 108 -13.55 0.90 18.74
N ILE A 109 -13.61 1.49 19.93
CA ILE A 109 -14.08 0.79 21.14
C ILE A 109 -15.53 0.32 20.94
N ARG A 110 -16.39 1.18 20.42
CA ARG A 110 -17.81 0.86 20.18
C ARG A 110 -18.00 -0.30 19.19
N GLU A 111 -17.23 -0.35 18.11
CA GLU A 111 -17.32 -1.43 17.13
C GLU A 111 -16.80 -2.77 17.70
N ASN A 112 -15.73 -2.73 18.51
CA ASN A 112 -15.18 -3.92 19.16
C ASN A 112 -16.07 -4.48 20.27
N ASP A 113 -16.71 -3.62 21.08
CA ASP A 113 -17.66 -4.04 22.13
C ASP A 113 -18.95 -4.63 21.54
N SER A 114 -19.23 -4.40 20.26
CA SER A 114 -20.42 -4.92 19.59
C SER A 114 -20.28 -6.37 19.09
N GLY A 115 -19.19 -7.05 19.41
CA GLY A 115 -19.07 -8.52 19.40
C GLY A 115 -19.57 -9.19 18.12
N SER A 116 -18.82 -9.07 17.02
CA SER A 116 -19.01 -9.97 15.86
C SER A 116 -17.68 -10.54 15.41
N ASP A 117 -17.50 -11.80 15.80
CA ASP A 117 -16.51 -12.76 15.34
C ASP A 117 -16.44 -12.73 13.80
N SER A 118 -15.44 -12.06 13.23
CA SER A 118 -15.15 -12.15 11.80
C SER A 118 -13.64 -12.29 11.59
N GLU A 119 -13.22 -13.54 11.68
CA GLU A 119 -11.95 -14.05 11.18
C GLU A 119 -11.78 -13.56 9.73
N ASN A 120 -10.78 -12.72 9.47
CA ASN A 120 -10.40 -12.35 8.11
C ASN A 120 -9.00 -12.90 7.83
N GLU A 121 -8.98 -14.16 7.38
CA GLU A 121 -7.81 -14.82 6.80
C GLU A 121 -7.48 -14.15 5.45
N SER A 122 -6.60 -13.15 5.43
CA SER A 122 -6.02 -12.70 4.16
C SER A 122 -4.86 -13.61 3.76
N GLU A 123 -5.22 -14.69 3.09
CA GLU A 123 -4.34 -15.68 2.52
C GLU A 123 -3.35 -15.07 1.51
N GLN A 124 -2.11 -15.55 1.60
CA GLN A 124 -0.96 -15.03 0.89
C GLN A 124 -1.05 -15.31 -0.61
N ASN A 125 -1.31 -14.26 -1.40
CA ASN A 125 -1.10 -14.29 -2.85
C ASN A 125 0.41 -14.31 -3.16
N ARG A 126 1.01 -15.51 -3.15
CA ARG A 126 2.31 -15.77 -3.78
C ARG A 126 2.07 -16.08 -5.26
N LYS A 127 2.12 -15.05 -6.12
CA LYS A 127 2.43 -15.23 -7.54
C LYS A 127 3.89 -14.85 -7.76
N SER A 128 4.76 -15.85 -7.75
CA SER A 128 6.12 -15.75 -8.27
C SER A 128 6.06 -15.49 -9.77
N TYR A 129 6.40 -14.27 -10.19
CA TYR A 129 6.76 -13.99 -11.57
C TYR A 129 8.23 -14.35 -11.75
N GLU A 130 8.52 -15.53 -12.30
CA GLU A 130 9.83 -15.79 -12.92
C GLU A 130 9.77 -15.41 -14.39
N ASN A 131 10.32 -14.25 -14.74
CA ASN A 131 10.80 -13.97 -16.08
C ASN A 131 11.75 -12.78 -16.04
N LEU A 132 13.02 -12.96 -16.42
CA LEU A 132 13.97 -11.98 -16.97
C LEU A 132 15.34 -12.71 -17.01
N SER A 133 15.65 -13.41 -18.10
CA SER A 133 16.39 -12.92 -19.27
C SER A 133 17.88 -12.70 -19.00
N GLU A 134 18.67 -13.63 -19.54
CA GLU A 134 19.95 -13.47 -20.23
C GLU A 134 20.70 -12.14 -20.04
N GLN A 135 21.92 -12.19 -19.47
CA GLN A 135 23.16 -11.82 -20.17
C GLN A 135 24.43 -11.90 -19.26
N SER A 136 25.50 -12.38 -19.88
CA SER A 136 26.93 -12.13 -19.62
C SER A 136 27.65 -12.84 -18.45
N VAL A 137 28.49 -13.83 -18.79
CA VAL A 137 29.86 -13.95 -18.23
C VAL A 137 30.80 -14.67 -19.20
N GLN A 138 31.95 -14.05 -19.44
CA GLN A 138 33.04 -14.44 -20.32
C GLN A 138 34.05 -15.37 -19.60
N LEU A 139 34.34 -16.54 -20.22
CA LEU A 139 35.52 -17.45 -20.28
C LEU A 139 36.71 -17.32 -19.27
N PRO A 140 37.41 -18.42 -18.86
CA PRO A 140 38.34 -19.16 -19.76
C PRO A 140 38.58 -20.71 -19.57
N VAL A 141 38.76 -21.39 -20.72
CA VAL A 141 39.89 -22.29 -21.15
C VAL A 141 40.15 -23.64 -20.43
N HIS A 142 40.03 -24.80 -21.13
CA HIS A 142 41.12 -25.55 -21.83
C HIS A 142 40.67 -26.96 -22.33
N ASN A 143 40.99 -27.25 -23.61
CA ASN A 143 41.15 -28.51 -24.40
C ASN A 143 40.60 -29.87 -23.91
N VAL A 144 40.02 -30.67 -24.86
CA VAL A 144 40.66 -31.85 -25.52
C VAL A 144 39.96 -32.16 -26.88
N TYR A 145 40.77 -32.30 -27.95
CA TYR A 145 40.72 -33.20 -29.15
C TYR A 145 39.49 -34.15 -29.31
N GLN A 146 38.94 -34.52 -30.48
CA GLN A 146 39.30 -34.51 -31.92
C GLN A 146 38.03 -34.88 -32.77
N PRO A 147 38.06 -34.84 -34.12
CA PRO A 147 36.90 -34.86 -35.02
C PRO A 147 36.49 -36.27 -35.47
N ASN A 148 35.28 -36.39 -36.02
CA ASN A 148 35.01 -37.42 -37.03
C ASN A 148 33.99 -36.94 -38.06
N ILE A 149 34.30 -37.34 -39.30
CA ILE A 149 33.74 -36.98 -40.60
C ILE A 149 32.37 -37.68 -40.82
N SER A 150 31.43 -37.06 -41.54
CA SER A 150 30.92 -37.59 -42.83
C SER A 150 29.75 -36.79 -43.42
N PHE A 151 29.87 -36.59 -44.73
CA PHE A 151 28.92 -36.06 -45.71
C PHE A 151 27.59 -36.84 -45.77
N ASN A 152 26.53 -36.14 -46.19
CA ASN A 152 25.54 -36.53 -47.22
C ASN A 152 24.71 -35.26 -47.57
N GLU A 153 24.89 -34.69 -48.77
CA GLU A 153 23.93 -34.72 -49.91
C GLU A 153 22.66 -33.88 -49.66
N ILE A 154 22.59 -32.62 -50.13
CA ILE A 154 22.11 -32.14 -51.45
C ILE A 154 20.72 -32.67 -51.84
N GLU A 155 19.72 -31.78 -51.83
CA GLU A 155 18.75 -31.48 -52.92
C GLU A 155 17.63 -30.62 -52.30
N SER A 156 17.51 -29.34 -52.65
CA SER A 156 16.87 -28.82 -53.88
C SER A 156 15.39 -29.20 -54.00
N ASN A 157 14.53 -28.17 -53.91
CA ASN A 157 13.33 -27.87 -54.73
C ASN A 157 12.37 -27.04 -53.85
N HIS A 158 12.26 -25.71 -54.04
CA HIS A 158 11.46 -25.03 -55.08
C HIS A 158 9.98 -25.45 -54.99
N ALA A 159 8.97 -24.60 -54.98
CA ALA A 159 8.82 -23.23 -55.41
C ALA A 159 7.58 -22.59 -54.73
N ILE A 160 7.46 -21.29 -54.97
CA ILE A 160 6.27 -20.41 -54.96
C ILE A 160 4.93 -21.15 -55.07
#